data_AF-A0A448V8D5-F1
#
_entry.id   AF-A0A448V8D5-F1
#
_cell.length_a   1.000
_cell.length_b   1.000
_cell.length_c   1.000
_cell.angle_alpha   90.00
_cell.angle_beta   90.00
_cell.angle_gamma   90.00
#
_symmetry.space_group_name_H-M   'P 1'
#
loop_
_entity.id
_entity.type
_entity.pdbx_description
1 polymer ?
#
loop_
_entity_poly.entity_id
_entity_poly.type
_entity_poly.pdbx_seq_one_letter_code
_entity_poly.pdbx_strand_id
1 'polypeptide(L)'
;MKQDVQNNNENIPLNDNDHNNDNVSLKNHACLQAIPYEVALQQIGWGELKPISSALLPVVPFQATQVPTALGNYIYDIADRQQSPVDFVAVSALCGLAALIGNGIRIAPKQHSNDWKIVPNLWGAIIGNPSALKTPAMQAALTPIAHLQKEWYQEWKKQKKRAKIEEILEELNQKEKKKQASKALKKGDSEAARALLSETLSKDNQQDDCISRFIVNDTTVEKLGELLNENPRGLLMIRDELSGFLTNMERKEYQTDRAFYLEAFNGDGYFFYDRIGRGTIYISNATLSIIGTIQPTRILHFIRHALYGKGDDGFLQRFQMIVWPDENQEWKWKDRPPLKDAYKDYEEVFRSFRDKPLGSSEHPIVMRFSPDAQELFREWWEKLHREIRRNDLSEPLQAYLLKMPKTIPTLALIFELVEGGRFEITLPSLKTALRWENYLLSHVKRLYAAGNASVQGCAKLIVKRCDCLPDIFTLRDIHQRHWTDLTEHSIIQKALELLCRSNHIREISGTKNPTGGRPTIRYEWHPLIKNKNTRQ
;
A
#
# COMPACT_ATOMS: atom_id res chain seq x y z
N MET A 1 -44.18 9.41 -68.24
CA MET A 1 -44.39 9.64 -69.68
C MET A 1 -43.26 8.96 -70.43
N LYS A 2 -43.62 7.95 -71.24
CA LYS A 2 -42.98 7.39 -72.46
C LYS A 2 -41.46 7.10 -72.45
N GLN A 3 -41.01 5.85 -72.48
CA GLN A 3 -41.01 4.84 -73.58
C GLN A 3 -39.95 5.07 -74.67
N ASP A 4 -39.22 3.98 -74.92
CA ASP A 4 -38.78 3.40 -76.21
C ASP A 4 -37.65 4.10 -76.98
N VAL A 5 -36.48 3.46 -77.22
CA VAL A 5 -36.14 2.23 -77.97
C VAL A 5 -35.92 2.50 -79.47
N GLN A 6 -34.76 2.00 -79.93
CA GLN A 6 -34.34 1.62 -81.29
C GLN A 6 -34.03 2.70 -82.35
N ASN A 7 -32.84 2.55 -82.95
CA ASN A 7 -32.78 2.34 -84.39
C ASN A 7 -31.58 1.47 -84.81
N ASN A 8 -31.86 0.58 -85.76
CA ASN A 8 -30.98 -0.41 -86.38
C ASN A 8 -30.14 0.19 -87.53
N ASN A 9 -29.09 -0.53 -87.93
CA ASN A 9 -28.77 -1.02 -89.29
C ASN A 9 -27.25 -1.10 -89.51
N GLU A 10 -26.71 -2.32 -89.62
CA GLU A 10 -26.33 -3.00 -90.89
C GLU A 10 -24.88 -2.68 -91.31
N ASN A 11 -24.00 -3.69 -91.25
CA ASN A 11 -23.25 -4.23 -92.41
C ASN A 11 -22.16 -5.23 -91.97
N ILE A 12 -22.37 -6.49 -92.37
CA ILE A 12 -21.43 -7.61 -92.57
C ILE A 12 -21.15 -7.59 -94.11
N PRO A 13 -20.03 -8.05 -94.74
CA PRO A 13 -19.32 -9.34 -94.54
C PRO A 13 -17.78 -9.27 -94.69
N LEU A 14 -16.97 -10.29 -94.36
CA LEU A 14 -16.75 -11.52 -95.15
C LEU A 14 -15.78 -12.48 -94.41
N ASN A 15 -16.14 -13.77 -94.44
CA ASN A 15 -15.36 -15.02 -94.62
C ASN A 15 -13.86 -15.03 -94.22
N ASP A 16 -13.36 -16.05 -93.51
CA ASP A 16 -13.33 -17.44 -93.99
C ASP A 16 -13.60 -18.51 -92.92
N ASN A 17 -14.31 -19.54 -93.37
CA ASN A 17 -14.46 -20.83 -92.72
C ASN A 17 -13.18 -21.64 -92.91
N ASP A 18 -12.72 -22.32 -91.85
CA ASP A 18 -12.19 -23.67 -92.03
C ASP A 18 -12.53 -24.56 -90.84
N HIS A 19 -13.17 -25.68 -91.16
CA HIS A 19 -13.52 -26.76 -90.27
C HIS A 19 -12.27 -27.60 -89.94
N ASN A 20 -12.02 -27.91 -88.67
CA ASN A 20 -12.07 -29.32 -88.22
C ASN A 20 -11.89 -29.48 -86.71
N ASN A 21 -12.70 -30.40 -86.19
CA ASN A 21 -12.59 -31.02 -84.87
C ASN A 21 -11.16 -31.46 -84.56
N ASP A 22 -10.70 -31.18 -83.35
CA ASP A 22 -10.27 -32.26 -82.45
C ASP A 22 -10.31 -31.80 -80.98
N ASN A 23 -11.21 -32.47 -80.25
CA ASN A 23 -11.28 -32.47 -78.80
C ASN A 23 -10.03 -33.14 -78.22
N VAL A 24 -9.11 -32.36 -77.64
CA VAL A 24 -8.30 -32.86 -76.52
C VAL A 24 -8.24 -31.79 -75.42
N SER A 25 -8.95 -32.11 -74.35
CA SER A 25 -8.98 -31.41 -73.06
C SER A 25 -7.57 -31.21 -72.49
N LEU A 26 -7.13 -29.95 -72.42
CA LEU A 26 -6.08 -29.47 -71.52
C LEU A 26 -6.66 -28.43 -70.54
N LYS A 27 -7.75 -28.78 -69.84
CA LYS A 27 -8.12 -28.11 -68.59
C LYS A 27 -7.48 -28.87 -67.43
N ASN A 28 -6.23 -28.56 -67.13
CA ASN A 28 -5.59 -28.88 -65.85
C ASN A 28 -4.47 -27.89 -65.53
N HIS A 29 -4.79 -26.59 -65.54
CA HIS A 29 -4.18 -25.68 -64.57
C HIS A 29 -5.17 -25.55 -63.42
N ALA A 30 -5.09 -26.51 -62.48
CA ALA A 30 -5.54 -26.24 -61.13
C ALA A 30 -4.66 -25.09 -60.62
N CYS A 31 -5.14 -23.86 -60.76
CA CYS A 31 -4.65 -22.76 -59.93
C CYS A 31 -4.83 -23.22 -58.50
N LEU A 32 -3.74 -23.63 -57.85
CA LEU A 32 -3.68 -23.78 -56.41
C LEU A 32 -4.23 -22.47 -55.85
N GLN A 33 -5.49 -22.50 -55.36
CA GLN A 33 -6.06 -21.35 -54.67
C GLN A 33 -5.09 -21.06 -53.54
N ALA A 34 -4.49 -19.86 -53.56
CA ALA A 34 -3.54 -19.44 -52.55
C ALA A 34 -4.24 -19.61 -51.19
N ILE A 35 -3.75 -20.55 -50.39
CA ILE A 35 -4.25 -20.76 -49.03
C ILE A 35 -4.14 -19.40 -48.33
N PRO A 36 -5.22 -18.87 -47.72
CA PRO A 36 -5.13 -17.61 -46.98
C PRO A 36 -3.95 -17.68 -46.01
N TYR A 37 -3.11 -16.65 -45.99
CA TYR A 37 -1.83 -16.67 -45.27
C TYR A 37 -1.97 -17.09 -43.80
N GLU A 38 -3.11 -16.77 -43.17
CA GLU A 38 -3.47 -17.19 -41.81
C GLU A 38 -3.67 -18.71 -41.69
N VAL A 39 -4.29 -19.35 -42.69
CA VAL A 39 -4.51 -20.80 -42.78
C VAL A 39 -3.19 -21.53 -43.05
N ALA A 40 -2.28 -20.95 -43.84
CA ALA A 40 -0.94 -21.50 -44.06
C ALA A 40 -0.07 -21.43 -42.79
N LEU A 41 -0.21 -20.38 -41.98
CA LEU A 41 0.50 -20.24 -40.70
C LEU A 41 0.01 -21.22 -39.64
N GLN A 42 -1.30 -21.49 -39.59
CA GLN A 42 -1.87 -22.54 -38.75
C GLN A 42 -1.33 -23.94 -39.11
N GLN A 43 -1.11 -24.20 -40.40
CA GLN A 43 -0.50 -25.46 -40.88
C GLN A 43 1.00 -25.60 -40.53
N ILE A 44 1.72 -24.49 -40.28
CA ILE A 44 3.13 -24.46 -39.84
C ILE A 44 3.25 -24.46 -38.30
N GLY A 45 2.12 -24.62 -37.59
CA GLY A 45 2.07 -24.74 -36.13
C GLY A 45 2.00 -23.42 -35.36
N TRP A 46 1.69 -22.30 -36.03
CA TRP A 46 1.41 -21.02 -35.36
C TRP A 46 -0.08 -20.90 -35.03
N GLY A 47 -0.42 -20.64 -33.77
CA GLY A 47 -1.81 -20.38 -33.35
C GLY A 47 -2.28 -18.95 -33.64
N GLU A 48 -3.57 -18.67 -33.46
CA GLU A 48 -4.13 -17.32 -33.64
C GLU A 48 -3.55 -16.29 -32.67
N LEU A 49 -3.30 -15.07 -33.15
CA LEU A 49 -2.78 -13.96 -32.35
C LEU A 49 -3.83 -13.47 -31.35
N LYS A 50 -3.52 -13.54 -30.05
CA LYS A 50 -4.40 -13.06 -28.99
C LYS A 50 -4.08 -11.61 -28.59
N PRO A 51 -5.04 -10.69 -28.51
CA PRO A 51 -4.77 -9.29 -28.20
C PRO A 51 -4.19 -9.13 -26.79
N ILE A 52 -3.18 -8.27 -26.67
CA ILE A 52 -2.60 -7.89 -25.38
C ILE A 52 -3.40 -6.67 -24.87
N SER A 53 -4.36 -6.83 -23.95
CA SER A 53 -5.10 -5.70 -23.34
C SER A 53 -4.51 -5.32 -21.99
N SER A 54 -4.28 -4.03 -21.70
CA SER A 54 -3.59 -3.55 -20.48
C SER A 54 -4.41 -2.52 -19.69
N ALA A 55 -5.74 -2.67 -19.65
CA ALA A 55 -6.59 -1.74 -18.91
C ALA A 55 -6.46 -1.94 -17.39
N LEU A 56 -6.39 -0.83 -16.65
CA LEU A 56 -6.39 -0.83 -15.19
C LEU A 56 -7.79 -1.25 -14.71
N LEU A 57 -7.87 -2.16 -13.72
CA LEU A 57 -9.16 -2.62 -13.22
C LEU A 57 -9.89 -1.49 -12.45
N PRO A 58 -11.19 -1.29 -12.68
CA PRO A 58 -11.98 -0.34 -11.90
C PRO A 58 -12.08 -0.81 -10.44
N VAL A 59 -12.33 0.13 -9.53
CA VAL A 59 -12.49 -0.15 -8.09
C VAL A 59 -13.90 0.16 -7.63
N VAL A 60 -14.28 -0.41 -6.49
CA VAL A 60 -15.55 -0.09 -5.85
C VAL A 60 -15.48 1.36 -5.37
N PRO A 61 -16.45 2.24 -5.74
CA PRO A 61 -16.42 3.63 -5.32
C PRO A 61 -16.68 3.77 -3.81
N PHE A 62 -16.06 4.76 -3.19
CA PHE A 62 -16.25 5.04 -1.77
C PHE A 62 -17.69 5.52 -1.47
N GLN A 63 -18.34 4.87 -0.52
CA GLN A 63 -19.71 5.16 -0.10
C GLN A 63 -19.74 5.87 1.25
N ALA A 64 -20.67 6.81 1.40
CA ALA A 64 -20.81 7.60 2.63
C ALA A 64 -21.09 6.74 3.87
N THR A 65 -21.66 5.56 3.67
CA THR A 65 -22.00 4.62 4.74
C THR A 65 -20.80 3.78 5.21
N GLN A 66 -19.60 3.96 4.63
CA GLN A 66 -18.38 3.28 5.08
C GLN A 66 -17.75 3.93 6.32
N VAL A 67 -18.18 5.12 6.71
CA VAL A 67 -17.70 5.82 7.90
C VAL A 67 -18.86 6.41 8.70
N PRO A 68 -18.74 6.53 10.03
CA PRO A 68 -19.63 7.32 10.87
C PRO A 68 -19.87 8.73 10.33
N THR A 69 -21.06 9.28 10.53
CA THR A 69 -21.42 10.63 10.06
C THR A 69 -20.51 11.71 10.64
N ALA A 70 -20.08 11.54 11.89
CA ALA A 70 -19.12 12.42 12.58
C ALA A 70 -17.79 12.57 11.82
N LEU A 71 -17.37 11.53 11.08
CA LEU A 71 -16.20 11.59 10.21
C LEU A 71 -16.58 11.98 8.77
N GLY A 72 -17.66 11.39 8.26
CA GLY A 72 -18.08 11.49 6.86
C GLY A 72 -18.27 12.93 6.40
N ASN A 73 -18.93 13.78 7.19
CA ASN A 73 -19.20 15.16 6.79
C ASN A 73 -17.92 15.94 6.46
N TYR A 74 -16.90 15.83 7.31
CA TYR A 74 -15.61 16.49 7.08
C TYR A 74 -14.79 15.82 5.97
N ILE A 75 -14.79 14.48 5.93
CA ILE A 75 -14.08 13.70 4.90
C ILE A 75 -14.56 14.11 3.49
N TYR A 76 -15.87 14.14 3.27
CA TYR A 76 -16.44 14.57 2.00
C TYR A 76 -16.25 16.06 1.75
N ASP A 77 -16.33 16.92 2.78
CA ASP A 77 -16.09 18.35 2.63
C ASP A 77 -14.70 18.65 2.06
N ILE A 78 -13.67 18.04 2.64
CA ILE A 78 -12.28 18.24 2.23
C ILE A 78 -12.03 17.64 0.85
N ALA A 79 -12.46 16.39 0.62
CA ALA A 79 -12.27 15.72 -0.65
C ALA A 79 -12.89 16.52 -1.80
N ASP A 80 -14.10 17.05 -1.57
CA ASP A 80 -14.81 17.89 -2.51
C ASP A 80 -14.07 19.21 -2.79
N ARG A 81 -13.67 19.95 -1.75
CA ARG A 81 -13.00 21.25 -1.90
C ARG A 81 -11.62 21.13 -2.53
N GLN A 82 -10.88 20.09 -2.18
CA GLN A 82 -9.57 19.85 -2.76
C GLN A 82 -9.65 19.27 -4.18
N GLN A 83 -10.77 18.65 -4.58
CA GLN A 83 -10.83 17.80 -5.78
C GLN A 83 -9.90 16.59 -5.67
N SER A 84 -9.79 16.01 -4.47
CA SER A 84 -9.04 14.77 -4.22
C SER A 84 -10.00 13.60 -3.98
N PRO A 85 -9.60 12.35 -4.28
CA PRO A 85 -10.38 11.17 -3.90
C PRO A 85 -10.71 11.13 -2.40
N VAL A 86 -11.95 10.74 -2.07
CA VAL A 86 -12.46 10.62 -0.69
C VAL A 86 -11.64 9.60 0.12
N ASP A 87 -11.21 8.56 -0.58
CA ASP A 87 -10.36 7.46 -0.15
C ASP A 87 -9.11 7.95 0.60
N PHE A 88 -8.49 9.02 0.08
CA PHE A 88 -7.24 9.57 0.61
C PHE A 88 -7.44 10.18 2.00
N VAL A 89 -8.54 10.93 2.17
CA VAL A 89 -8.90 11.56 3.44
C VAL A 89 -9.37 10.51 4.44
N ALA A 90 -10.22 9.57 4.00
CA ALA A 90 -10.78 8.53 4.86
C ALA A 90 -9.71 7.59 5.45
N VAL A 91 -8.81 7.06 4.61
CA VAL A 91 -7.73 6.18 5.09
C VAL A 91 -6.79 6.91 6.04
N SER A 92 -6.43 8.16 5.72
CA SER A 92 -5.58 8.98 6.59
C SER A 92 -6.22 9.23 7.96
N ALA A 93 -7.52 9.55 7.99
CA ALA A 93 -8.27 9.75 9.22
C ALA A 93 -8.26 8.48 10.09
N LEU A 94 -8.53 7.32 9.49
CA LEU A 94 -8.57 6.04 10.21
C LEU A 94 -7.20 5.62 10.74
N CYS A 95 -6.13 5.79 9.97
CA CYS A 95 -4.77 5.57 10.45
C CYS A 95 -4.40 6.52 11.60
N GLY A 96 -4.87 7.76 11.54
CA GLY A 96 -4.72 8.72 12.64
C GLY A 96 -5.45 8.29 13.91
N LEU A 97 -6.73 7.93 13.80
CA LEU A 97 -7.54 7.46 14.94
C LEU A 97 -6.96 6.17 15.55
N ALA A 98 -6.53 5.23 14.71
CA ALA A 98 -5.84 4.00 15.13
C ALA A 98 -4.59 4.30 15.97
N ALA A 99 -3.76 5.26 15.56
CA ALA A 99 -2.59 5.66 16.31
C ALA A 99 -2.93 6.35 17.65
N LEU A 100 -4.01 7.13 17.67
CA LEU A 100 -4.46 7.83 18.88
C LEU A 100 -5.05 6.87 19.92
N ILE A 101 -5.81 5.86 19.48
CA ILE A 101 -6.33 4.79 20.34
C ILE A 101 -5.16 3.94 20.85
N GLY A 102 -4.30 3.50 19.94
CA GLY A 102 -3.09 2.77 20.25
C GLY A 102 -3.33 1.52 21.09
N ASN A 103 -2.34 1.15 21.91
CA ASN A 103 -2.39 0.00 22.81
C ASN A 103 -3.13 0.28 24.13
N GLY A 104 -3.91 1.35 24.23
CA GLY A 104 -4.80 1.59 25.38
C GLY A 104 -6.05 0.70 25.36
N ILE A 105 -6.43 0.23 24.16
CA ILE A 105 -7.52 -0.73 23.96
C ILE A 105 -7.03 -1.89 23.12
N ARG A 106 -7.52 -3.08 23.45
CA ARG A 106 -7.43 -4.27 22.59
C ARG A 106 -8.82 -4.80 22.31
N ILE A 107 -8.95 -5.50 21.19
CA ILE A 107 -10.16 -6.24 20.85
C ILE A 107 -9.90 -7.74 20.95
N ALA A 108 -10.83 -8.46 21.57
CA ALA A 108 -10.80 -9.92 21.67
C ALA A 108 -11.96 -10.51 20.82
N PRO A 109 -11.69 -10.92 19.56
CA PRO A 109 -12.74 -11.34 18.64
C PRO A 109 -13.40 -12.68 18.98
N LYS A 110 -12.79 -13.52 19.83
CA LYS A 110 -13.38 -14.78 20.30
C LYS A 110 -14.02 -14.56 21.67
N GLN A 111 -15.26 -15.00 21.87
CA GLN A 111 -15.99 -14.81 23.14
C GLN A 111 -15.33 -15.50 24.34
N HIS A 112 -14.82 -16.71 24.16
CA HIS A 112 -14.36 -17.56 25.27
C HIS A 112 -12.83 -17.70 25.39
N SER A 113 -12.06 -17.17 24.43
CA SER A 113 -10.59 -17.20 24.48
C SER A 113 -10.05 -15.79 24.73
N ASN A 114 -9.07 -15.71 25.62
CA ASN A 114 -8.34 -14.48 25.95
C ASN A 114 -6.98 -14.41 25.26
N ASP A 115 -6.59 -15.46 24.52
CA ASP A 115 -5.24 -15.63 23.99
C ASP A 115 -5.02 -14.78 22.74
N TRP A 116 -6.10 -14.52 22.00
CA TRP A 116 -6.06 -13.73 20.79
C TRP A 116 -6.68 -12.35 21.02
N LYS A 117 -5.82 -11.38 21.24
CA LYS A 117 -6.15 -9.95 21.36
C LYS A 117 -5.48 -9.20 20.22
N ILE A 118 -6.17 -8.20 19.69
CA ILE A 118 -5.66 -7.37 18.59
C ILE A 118 -5.44 -5.97 19.13
N VAL A 119 -4.25 -5.43 18.88
CA VAL A 119 -3.96 -3.99 19.01
C VAL A 119 -4.46 -3.27 17.75
N PRO A 120 -5.24 -2.17 17.88
CA PRO A 120 -5.94 -1.54 16.77
C PRO A 120 -5.08 -0.55 15.98
N ASN A 121 -3.87 -0.95 15.57
CA ASN A 121 -3.01 -0.15 14.70
C ASN A 121 -3.28 -0.44 13.21
N LEU A 122 -3.17 0.60 12.38
CA LEU A 122 -3.44 0.52 10.94
C LEU A 122 -2.26 1.01 10.11
N TRP A 123 -2.00 0.30 9.02
CA TRP A 123 -1.00 0.67 8.02
C TRP A 123 -1.70 0.96 6.70
N GLY A 124 -1.50 2.17 6.19
CA GLY A 124 -2.13 2.67 4.98
C GLY A 124 -1.12 3.18 3.95
N ALA A 125 -1.49 3.01 2.68
CA ALA A 125 -0.73 3.54 1.56
C ALA A 125 -1.68 4.13 0.52
N ILE A 126 -1.48 5.41 0.24
CA ILE A 126 -2.29 6.22 -0.66
C ILE A 126 -1.60 6.26 -2.02
N ILE A 127 -2.21 5.64 -3.02
CA ILE A 127 -1.65 5.50 -4.36
C ILE A 127 -2.39 6.45 -5.31
N GLY A 128 -1.64 7.28 -6.03
CA GLY A 128 -2.20 8.20 -7.02
C GLY A 128 -1.11 8.89 -7.83
N ASN A 129 -1.46 9.40 -9.00
CA ASN A 129 -0.49 10.07 -9.87
C ASN A 129 0.12 11.33 -9.22
N PRO A 130 1.26 11.83 -9.72
CA PRO A 130 1.73 13.17 -9.39
C PRO A 130 0.58 14.18 -9.52
N SER A 131 0.53 15.14 -8.61
CA SER A 131 -0.55 16.16 -8.57
C SER A 131 -1.96 15.66 -8.23
N ALA A 132 -2.17 14.39 -7.87
CA ALA A 132 -3.45 13.86 -7.40
C ALA A 132 -3.85 14.33 -5.98
N LEU A 133 -3.19 15.35 -5.43
CA LEU A 133 -3.48 15.94 -4.12
C LEU A 133 -3.45 14.96 -2.93
N LYS A 134 -2.63 13.90 -3.04
CA LYS A 134 -2.40 12.89 -1.99
C LYS A 134 -1.94 13.52 -0.66
N THR A 135 -0.88 14.31 -0.71
CA THR A 135 -0.26 14.91 0.48
C THR A 135 -1.17 15.95 1.14
N PRO A 136 -1.81 16.90 0.40
CA PRO A 136 -2.80 17.81 0.98
C PRO A 136 -3.99 17.11 1.65
N ALA A 137 -4.53 16.04 1.02
CA ALA A 137 -5.64 15.28 1.58
C ALA A 137 -5.26 14.56 2.89
N MET A 138 -4.08 13.94 2.91
CA MET A 138 -3.53 13.28 4.09
C MET A 138 -3.28 14.28 5.24
N GLN A 139 -2.67 15.43 4.95
CA GLN A 139 -2.42 16.48 5.94
C GLN A 139 -3.73 17.06 6.51
N ALA A 140 -4.73 17.29 5.67
CA ALA A 140 -6.04 17.79 6.10
C ALA A 140 -6.76 16.81 7.05
N ALA A 141 -6.66 15.51 6.79
CA ALA A 141 -7.20 14.47 7.68
C ALA A 141 -6.46 14.40 9.03
N LEU A 142 -5.14 14.57 9.03
CA LEU A 142 -4.28 14.44 10.21
C LEU A 142 -4.12 15.75 11.00
N THR A 143 -4.74 16.84 10.54
CA THR A 143 -4.66 18.16 11.17
C THR A 143 -5.01 18.14 12.67
N PRO A 144 -6.07 17.45 13.14
CA PRO A 144 -6.37 17.38 14.58
C PRO A 144 -5.23 16.78 15.41
N ILE A 145 -4.59 15.70 14.95
CA ILE A 145 -3.44 15.10 15.66
C ILE A 145 -2.26 16.07 15.69
N ALA A 146 -2.00 16.77 14.59
CA ALA A 146 -0.94 17.78 14.55
C ALA A 146 -1.21 18.93 15.53
N HIS A 147 -2.47 19.36 15.70
CA HIS A 147 -2.87 20.34 16.70
C HIS A 147 -2.63 19.83 18.13
N LEU A 148 -3.07 18.61 18.43
CA LEU A 148 -2.84 17.99 19.75
C LEU A 148 -1.35 17.87 20.09
N GLN A 149 -0.52 17.44 19.13
CA GLN A 149 0.92 17.37 19.32
C GLN A 149 1.55 18.75 19.55
N LYS A 150 1.09 19.78 18.84
CA LYS A 150 1.56 21.15 19.04
C LYS A 150 1.21 21.67 20.43
N GLU A 151 0.01 21.38 20.94
CA GLU A 151 -0.39 21.70 22.31
C GLU A 151 0.54 21.02 23.33
N TRP A 152 0.81 19.72 23.18
CA TRP A 152 1.73 18.99 24.05
C TRP A 152 3.15 19.56 24.03
N TYR A 153 3.66 19.90 22.85
CA TYR A 153 4.98 20.49 22.74
C TYR A 153 5.08 21.85 23.44
N GLN A 154 4.02 22.67 23.34
CA GLN A 154 3.97 23.95 24.03
C GLN A 154 3.89 23.77 25.55
N GLU A 155 3.12 22.79 26.04
CA GLU A 155 3.03 22.50 27.46
C GLU A 155 4.34 21.95 28.03
N TRP A 156 4.96 21.00 27.32
CA TRP A 156 6.29 20.51 27.66
C TRP A 156 7.32 21.64 27.73
N LYS A 157 7.31 22.58 26.77
CA LYS A 157 8.22 23.74 26.79
C LYS A 157 8.02 24.62 28.02
N LYS A 158 6.77 24.79 28.48
CA LYS A 158 6.45 25.52 29.72
C LYS A 158 6.95 24.75 30.95
N GLN A 159 6.69 23.44 31.00
CA GLN A 159 7.13 22.56 32.09
C GLN A 159 8.65 22.52 32.20
N LYS A 160 9.37 22.37 31.08
CA LYS A 160 10.83 22.41 31.04
C LYS A 160 11.40 23.74 31.53
N LYS A 161 10.77 24.86 31.16
CA LYS A 161 11.17 26.19 31.68
C LYS A 161 10.95 26.29 33.19
N ARG A 162 9.83 25.78 33.71
CA ARG A 162 9.55 25.73 35.16
C ARG A 162 10.55 24.83 35.89
N ALA A 163 10.80 23.63 35.38
CA ALA A 163 11.76 22.67 35.92
C ALA A 163 13.17 23.30 36.01
N LYS A 164 13.62 23.99 34.95
CA LYS A 164 14.91 24.68 34.96
C LYS A 164 14.98 25.83 35.98
N ILE A 165 13.87 26.53 36.22
CA ILE A 165 13.81 27.55 37.28
C ILE A 165 13.92 26.88 38.65
N GLU A 166 13.21 25.77 38.86
CA GLU A 166 13.24 25.01 40.11
C GLU A 166 14.63 24.42 40.38
N GLU A 167 15.30 23.90 39.35
CA GLU A 167 16.69 23.43 39.43
C GLU A 167 17.65 24.55 39.88
N ILE A 168 17.51 25.75 39.31
CA ILE A 168 18.32 26.92 39.71
C ILE A 168 18.00 27.34 41.15
N LEU A 169 16.73 27.33 41.56
CA LEU A 169 16.32 27.63 42.93
C LEU A 169 16.87 26.61 43.92
N GLU A 170 16.82 25.32 43.58
CA GLU A 170 17.42 24.26 44.39
C GLU A 170 18.93 24.46 44.49
N GLU A 171 19.64 24.72 43.39
CA GLU A 171 21.07 25.03 43.43
C GLU A 171 21.41 26.23 44.34
N LEU A 172 20.60 27.28 44.30
CA LEU A 172 20.76 28.46 45.17
C LEU A 172 20.53 28.08 46.64
N ASN A 173 19.48 27.32 46.94
CA ASN A 173 19.19 26.80 48.28
C ASN A 173 20.32 25.87 48.78
N GLN A 174 20.84 24.99 47.93
CA GLN A 174 21.99 24.15 48.26
C GLN A 174 23.23 24.99 48.57
N LYS A 175 23.50 26.04 47.78
CA LYS A 175 24.62 26.97 48.03
C LYS A 175 24.42 27.73 49.36
N GLU A 176 23.21 28.13 49.69
CA GLU A 176 22.91 28.81 50.94
C GLU A 176 23.03 27.88 52.15
N LYS A 177 22.44 26.68 52.11
CA LYS A 177 22.58 25.66 53.15
C LYS A 177 24.05 25.25 53.37
N LYS A 178 24.85 25.12 52.30
CA LYS A 178 26.31 24.91 52.41
C LYS A 178 27.03 26.06 53.12
N LYS A 179 26.65 27.32 52.86
CA LYS A 179 27.19 28.49 53.59
C LYS A 179 26.78 28.49 55.06
N GLN A 180 25.54 28.16 55.37
CA GLN A 180 25.04 28.07 56.74
C GLN A 180 25.72 26.94 57.53
N ALA A 181 25.87 25.76 56.91
CA ALA A 181 26.62 24.64 57.48
C ALA A 181 28.08 25.03 57.77
N SER A 182 28.76 25.74 56.86
CA SER A 182 30.12 26.24 57.09
C SER A 182 30.21 27.23 58.27
N LYS A 183 29.19 28.08 58.47
CA LYS A 183 29.13 28.99 59.62
C LYS A 183 28.87 28.25 60.94
N ALA A 184 27.99 27.24 60.95
CA ALA A 184 27.73 26.41 62.13
C ALA A 184 28.98 25.61 62.56
N LEU A 185 29.71 25.08 61.58
CA LEU A 185 30.96 24.35 61.80
C LEU A 185 32.05 25.24 62.41
N LYS A 186 32.15 26.51 62.00
CA LYS A 186 33.05 27.52 62.62
C LYS A 186 32.67 27.88 64.06
N LYS A 187 31.41 27.68 64.46
CA LYS A 187 30.91 27.91 65.83
C LYS A 187 30.99 26.67 66.73
N GLY A 188 31.47 25.53 66.21
CA GLY A 188 31.65 24.29 66.97
C GLY A 188 30.42 23.37 67.01
N ASP A 189 29.34 23.69 66.30
CA ASP A 189 28.10 22.90 66.27
C ASP A 189 28.08 21.95 65.06
N SER A 190 28.65 20.76 65.26
CA SER A 190 28.85 19.74 64.22
C SER A 190 27.56 18.98 63.88
N GLU A 191 26.61 18.90 64.81
CA GLU A 191 25.31 18.25 64.59
C GLU A 191 24.40 19.11 63.72
N ALA A 192 24.31 20.42 63.97
CA ALA A 192 23.56 21.33 63.12
C ALA A 192 24.11 21.39 61.69
N ALA A 193 25.44 21.33 61.53
CA ALA A 193 26.08 21.30 60.21
C ALA A 193 25.80 20.00 59.44
N ARG A 194 25.74 18.85 60.13
CA ARG A 194 25.37 17.56 59.51
C ARG A 194 23.91 17.54 59.06
N ALA A 195 22.98 18.04 59.88
CA ALA A 195 21.55 18.08 59.54
C ALA A 195 21.26 18.91 58.28
N LEU A 196 21.91 20.07 58.13
CA LEU A 196 21.77 20.94 56.95
C LEU A 196 22.32 20.29 55.66
N LEU A 197 23.38 19.50 55.76
CA LEU A 197 23.99 18.81 54.62
C LEU A 197 23.22 17.54 54.22
N SER A 198 22.62 16.82 55.17
CA SER A 198 21.83 15.63 54.87
C SER A 198 20.57 15.97 54.07
N GLU A 199 19.91 17.10 54.36
CA GLU A 199 18.75 17.57 53.58
C GLU A 199 19.09 17.93 52.12
N THR A 200 20.36 18.18 51.82
CA THR A 200 20.83 18.58 50.48
C THR A 200 21.00 17.36 49.56
N LEU A 201 21.21 16.16 50.12
CA LEU A 201 21.56 14.93 49.40
C LEU A 201 20.36 14.03 49.10
N SER A 202 19.19 14.27 49.69
CA SER A 202 18.03 13.36 49.59
C SER A 202 17.14 13.57 48.35
N LYS A 203 17.42 14.55 47.48
CA LYS A 203 16.63 14.83 46.28
C LYS A 203 17.39 14.43 45.02
N ASP A 204 17.40 13.15 44.70
CA ASP A 204 17.69 12.70 43.33
C ASP A 204 16.49 13.09 42.45
N ASN A 205 16.54 14.29 41.88
CA ASN A 205 15.61 14.72 40.85
C ASN A 205 16.00 14.03 39.53
N GLN A 206 15.52 12.81 39.31
CA GLN A 206 15.40 12.30 37.95
C GLN A 206 14.30 13.09 37.25
N GLN A 207 14.66 14.22 36.65
CA GLN A 207 13.77 15.01 35.82
C GLN A 207 13.51 14.22 34.53
N ASP A 208 12.31 13.68 34.37
CA ASP A 208 11.91 12.99 33.14
C ASP A 208 11.73 14.04 32.02
N ASP A 209 12.68 14.05 31.07
CA ASP A 209 12.79 15.04 30.01
C ASP A 209 12.02 14.64 28.74
N CYS A 210 11.22 13.56 28.82
CA CYS A 210 10.51 12.97 27.69
C CYS A 210 9.41 13.88 27.10
N ILE A 211 9.24 13.83 25.78
CA ILE A 211 8.24 14.62 25.04
C ILE A 211 7.16 13.67 24.53
N SER A 212 5.96 13.77 25.09
CA SER A 212 4.77 13.10 24.54
C SER A 212 4.52 13.58 23.12
N ARG A 213 4.45 12.65 22.18
CA ARG A 213 4.19 12.94 20.76
C ARG A 213 3.45 11.77 20.13
N PHE A 214 2.68 12.05 19.08
CA PHE A 214 2.00 11.01 18.30
C PHE A 214 2.69 10.75 16.97
N ILE A 215 3.19 11.80 16.34
CA ILE A 215 3.69 11.77 14.98
C ILE A 215 5.21 11.61 15.00
N VAL A 216 5.69 10.64 14.24
CA VAL A 216 7.12 10.49 13.90
C VAL A 216 7.30 10.56 12.39
N ASN A 217 8.32 11.32 11.99
CA ASN A 217 8.76 11.43 10.61
C ASN A 217 10.19 10.92 10.55
N ASP A 218 10.49 10.07 9.57
CA ASP A 218 11.84 9.64 9.23
C ASP A 218 12.80 9.34 10.39
N THR A 219 12.44 8.33 11.19
CA THR A 219 13.25 7.87 12.32
C THR A 219 13.98 6.57 12.00
N THR A 220 15.20 6.40 12.52
CA THR A 220 15.84 5.07 12.58
C THR A 220 15.07 4.18 13.55
N VAL A 221 15.23 2.86 13.45
CA VAL A 221 14.50 1.92 14.31
C VAL A 221 14.93 2.03 15.76
N GLU A 222 16.21 2.34 16.04
CA GLU A 222 16.69 2.55 17.41
C GLU A 222 16.02 3.76 18.05
N LYS A 223 15.96 4.89 17.33
CA LYS A 223 15.28 6.07 17.86
C LYS A 223 13.78 5.84 17.96
N LEU A 224 13.19 5.11 17.03
CA LEU A 224 11.79 4.70 17.10
C LEU A 224 11.51 3.85 18.35
N GLY A 225 12.43 2.96 18.71
CA GLY A 225 12.35 2.15 19.93
C GLY A 225 12.36 2.98 21.20
N GLU A 226 13.27 3.95 21.31
CA GLU A 226 13.25 4.92 22.41
C GLU A 226 11.91 5.67 22.47
N LEU A 227 11.42 6.17 21.34
CA LEU A 227 10.18 6.92 21.27
C LEU A 227 8.94 6.08 21.62
N LEU A 228 8.93 4.79 21.29
CA LEU A 228 7.85 3.87 21.68
C LEU A 228 7.83 3.60 23.19
N ASN A 229 8.99 3.60 23.85
CA ASN A 229 9.05 3.54 25.32
C ASN A 229 8.56 4.84 25.96
N GLU A 230 8.91 5.99 25.39
CA GLU A 230 8.40 7.30 25.82
C GLU A 230 6.88 7.45 25.56
N ASN A 231 6.34 6.73 24.57
CA ASN A 231 4.94 6.81 24.14
C ASN A 231 4.34 5.40 24.05
N PRO A 232 4.06 4.75 25.18
CA PRO A 232 3.75 3.32 25.23
C PRO A 232 2.37 2.96 24.65
N ARG A 233 1.52 3.96 24.37
CA ARG A 233 0.30 3.77 23.57
C ARG A 233 0.59 3.53 22.09
N GLY A 234 1.76 3.94 21.60
CA GLY A 234 2.16 3.81 20.21
C GLY A 234 2.24 5.15 19.47
N LEU A 235 2.68 5.05 18.21
CA LEU A 235 3.00 6.19 17.37
C LEU A 235 2.35 6.07 15.98
N LEU A 236 2.18 7.21 15.32
CA LEU A 236 1.86 7.34 13.91
C LEU A 236 3.13 7.73 13.14
N MET A 237 3.61 6.85 12.27
CA MET A 237 4.64 7.18 11.31
C MET A 237 4.00 7.75 10.03
N ILE A 238 4.35 8.99 9.69
CA ILE A 238 3.93 9.62 8.44
C ILE A 238 5.10 9.59 7.45
N ARG A 239 4.84 9.04 6.26
CA ARG A 239 5.82 8.96 5.16
C ARG A 239 5.27 9.63 3.90
N ASP A 240 5.63 10.90 3.72
CA ASP A 240 5.46 11.55 2.43
C ASP A 240 6.46 10.90 1.45
N GLU A 241 5.96 10.19 0.45
CA GLU A 241 6.72 9.28 -0.42
C GLU A 241 7.24 8.00 0.26
N LEU A 242 6.34 7.02 0.38
CA LEU A 242 6.59 5.70 0.96
C LEU A 242 7.63 4.87 0.18
N SER A 243 7.92 5.20 -1.08
CA SER A 243 8.84 4.40 -1.90
C SER A 243 10.25 4.32 -1.31
N GLY A 244 10.78 5.42 -0.76
CA GLY A 244 12.09 5.40 -0.10
C GLY A 244 12.13 4.46 1.11
N PHE A 245 11.05 4.44 1.90
CA PHE A 245 10.90 3.53 3.03
C PHE A 245 10.85 2.07 2.57
N LEU A 246 10.02 1.75 1.57
CA LEU A 246 9.92 0.39 1.02
C LEU A 246 11.23 -0.09 0.41
N THR A 247 11.93 0.76 -0.34
CA THR A 247 13.25 0.44 -0.91
C THR A 247 14.26 0.11 0.16
N ASN A 248 14.29 0.85 1.28
CA ASN A 248 15.19 0.52 2.39
C ASN A 248 14.87 -0.85 2.97
N MET A 249 13.59 -1.19 3.12
CA MET A 249 13.15 -2.49 3.65
C MET A 249 13.43 -3.68 2.73
N GLU A 250 13.84 -3.48 1.48
CA GLU A 250 14.27 -4.56 0.56
C GLU A 250 15.79 -4.80 0.60
N ARG A 251 16.57 -3.85 1.12
CA ARG A 251 18.03 -3.97 1.19
C ARG A 251 18.42 -4.98 2.27
N LYS A 252 19.43 -5.80 1.96
CA LYS A 252 19.94 -6.84 2.88
C LYS A 252 20.41 -6.27 4.23
N GLU A 253 20.96 -5.07 4.23
CA GLU A 253 21.46 -4.38 5.43
C GLU A 253 20.35 -4.03 6.43
N TYR A 254 19.09 -3.91 5.97
CA TYR A 254 17.94 -3.49 6.77
C TYR A 254 16.99 -4.65 7.10
N GLN A 255 17.45 -5.92 7.01
CA GLN A 255 16.61 -7.08 7.33
C GLN A 255 16.15 -7.10 8.80
N THR A 256 17.00 -6.66 9.73
CA THR A 256 16.64 -6.52 11.15
C THR A 256 15.55 -5.47 11.35
N ASP A 257 15.66 -4.34 10.67
CA ASP A 257 14.66 -3.27 10.71
C ASP A 257 13.32 -3.75 10.15
N ARG A 258 13.36 -4.47 9.02
CA ARG A 258 12.16 -5.08 8.43
C ARG A 258 11.48 -6.03 9.42
N ALA A 259 12.24 -6.88 10.13
CA ALA A 259 11.71 -7.77 11.16
C ALA A 259 11.04 -6.99 12.30
N PHE A 260 11.65 -5.89 12.76
CA PHE A 260 11.05 -4.99 13.74
C PHE A 260 9.69 -4.44 13.26
N TYR A 261 9.61 -3.93 12.02
CA TYR A 261 8.36 -3.41 11.49
C TYR A 261 7.30 -4.51 11.34
N LEU A 262 7.67 -5.74 10.94
CA LEU A 262 6.76 -6.88 10.88
C LEU A 262 6.15 -7.22 12.24
N GLU A 263 6.91 -7.07 13.31
CA GLU A 263 6.44 -7.21 14.70
C GLU A 263 5.58 -6.02 15.11
N ALA A 264 6.01 -4.80 14.76
CA ALA A 264 5.28 -3.59 15.07
C ALA A 264 3.89 -3.52 14.43
N PHE A 265 3.71 -4.27 13.34
CA PHE A 265 2.40 -4.51 12.76
C PHE A 265 1.44 -5.18 13.72
N ASN A 266 1.86 -6.19 14.50
CA ASN A 266 0.99 -6.88 15.46
C ASN A 266 0.64 -5.97 16.64
N GLY A 267 1.59 -5.14 17.05
CA GLY A 267 1.42 -4.04 18.00
C GLY A 267 1.59 -4.43 19.47
N ASP A 268 1.57 -5.71 19.80
CA ASP A 268 1.74 -6.28 21.15
C ASP A 268 3.09 -7.01 21.36
N GLY A 269 3.93 -7.07 20.31
CA GLY A 269 5.26 -7.64 20.39
C GLY A 269 6.23 -6.78 21.19
N TYR A 270 7.15 -7.44 21.89
CA TYR A 270 8.31 -6.82 22.50
C TYR A 270 9.54 -6.94 21.59
N PHE A 271 10.51 -6.05 21.75
CA PHE A 271 11.73 -6.10 20.95
C PHE A 271 12.94 -5.63 21.76
N PHE A 272 14.09 -6.28 21.59
CA PHE A 272 15.35 -5.90 22.24
C PHE A 272 16.34 -5.36 21.21
N TYR A 273 16.97 -4.24 21.54
CA TYR A 273 18.13 -3.72 20.82
C TYR A 273 19.32 -3.62 21.77
N ASP A 274 20.27 -4.53 21.60
CA ASP A 274 21.53 -4.51 22.34
C ASP A 274 22.62 -3.81 21.52
N ARG A 275 23.18 -2.73 22.07
CA ARG A 275 24.25 -1.94 21.43
C ARG A 275 25.41 -1.77 22.40
N ILE A 276 26.62 -2.14 21.96
CA ILE A 276 27.87 -2.10 22.76
C ILE A 276 28.06 -0.74 23.47
N GLY A 277 27.74 0.38 22.82
CA GLY A 277 27.94 1.73 23.39
C GLY A 277 26.71 2.42 23.98
N ARG A 278 25.49 1.90 23.78
CA ARG A 278 24.23 2.52 24.26
C ARG A 278 23.46 1.64 25.25
N GLY A 279 23.99 0.47 25.57
CA GLY A 279 23.33 -0.52 26.42
C GLY A 279 22.18 -1.23 25.69
N THR A 280 21.20 -1.66 26.47
CA THR A 280 20.04 -2.42 26.01
C THR A 280 18.80 -1.54 26.00
N ILE A 281 18.15 -1.44 24.84
CA ILE A 281 16.83 -0.82 24.70
C ILE A 281 15.80 -1.94 24.67
N TYR A 282 14.99 -2.02 25.72
CA TYR A 282 13.84 -2.93 25.79
C TYR A 282 12.57 -2.19 25.38
N ILE A 283 11.92 -2.64 24.32
CA ILE A 283 10.63 -2.11 23.84
C ILE A 283 9.52 -3.01 24.36
N SER A 284 8.66 -2.47 25.22
CA SER A 284 7.59 -3.25 25.87
C SER A 284 6.46 -3.63 24.90
N ASN A 285 6.02 -2.67 24.08
CA ASN A 285 4.99 -2.88 23.06
C ASN A 285 5.35 -2.08 21.80
N ALA A 286 5.64 -2.77 20.70
CA ALA A 286 5.95 -2.14 19.42
C ALA A 286 4.67 -1.68 18.69
N THR A 287 3.88 -0.75 19.24
CA THR A 287 2.64 -0.30 18.60
C THR A 287 2.90 0.83 17.60
N LEU A 288 2.81 0.51 16.29
CA LEU A 288 3.04 1.49 15.23
C LEU A 288 1.91 1.47 14.20
N SER A 289 1.29 2.63 13.96
CA SER A 289 0.48 2.88 12.77
C SER A 289 1.33 3.59 11.72
N ILE A 290 1.10 3.28 10.44
CA ILE A 290 1.86 3.88 9.33
C ILE A 290 0.86 4.45 8.33
N ILE A 291 1.13 5.66 7.85
CA ILE A 291 0.43 6.22 6.70
C ILE A 291 1.44 6.88 5.77
N GLY A 292 1.30 6.62 4.48
CA GLY A 292 2.14 7.28 3.49
C GLY A 292 1.51 7.36 2.12
N THR A 293 2.12 8.18 1.28
CA THR A 293 1.71 8.39 -0.11
C THR A 293 2.73 7.75 -1.03
N ILE A 294 2.28 7.21 -2.17
CA ILE A 294 3.18 6.64 -3.17
C ILE A 294 2.61 6.81 -4.58
N GLN A 295 3.49 6.86 -5.56
CA GLN A 295 3.10 6.93 -6.97
C GLN A 295 2.86 5.53 -7.55
N PRO A 296 1.92 5.35 -8.49
CA PRO A 296 1.64 4.07 -9.14
C PRO A 296 2.91 3.39 -9.69
N THR A 297 3.74 4.11 -10.43
CA THR A 297 4.97 3.55 -11.02
C THR A 297 5.94 3.00 -9.98
N ARG A 298 6.04 3.67 -8.81
CA ARG A 298 6.91 3.26 -7.71
C ARG A 298 6.37 2.05 -6.97
N ILE A 299 5.07 2.02 -6.63
CA ILE A 299 4.47 0.88 -5.91
C ILE A 299 4.46 -0.38 -6.77
N LEU A 300 4.25 -0.24 -8.08
CA LEU A 300 4.24 -1.37 -9.00
C LEU A 300 5.57 -2.11 -9.08
N HIS A 301 6.71 -1.43 -8.86
CA HIS A 301 8.01 -2.09 -8.79
C HIS A 301 8.05 -3.12 -7.64
N PHE A 302 7.61 -2.74 -6.45
CA PHE A 302 7.55 -3.65 -5.29
C PHE A 302 6.55 -4.79 -5.51
N ILE A 303 5.41 -4.52 -6.14
CA ILE A 303 4.41 -5.54 -6.45
C ILE A 303 4.96 -6.58 -7.45
N ARG A 304 5.72 -6.15 -8.46
CA ARG A 304 6.39 -7.08 -9.39
C ARG A 304 7.40 -7.95 -8.67
N HIS A 305 8.17 -7.38 -7.74
CA HIS A 305 9.13 -8.13 -6.95
C HIS A 305 8.45 -9.14 -6.00
N ALA A 306 7.30 -8.79 -5.42
CA ALA A 306 6.49 -9.72 -4.63
C ALA A 306 5.88 -10.85 -5.49
N LEU A 307 5.40 -10.54 -6.69
CA LEU A 307 4.80 -11.54 -7.58
C LEU A 307 5.84 -12.50 -8.20
N TYR A 308 7.04 -11.99 -8.50
CA TYR A 308 7.98 -12.68 -9.40
C TYR A 308 9.40 -12.84 -8.82
N GLY A 309 9.71 -12.21 -7.69
CA GLY A 309 11.01 -12.26 -7.01
C GLY A 309 11.00 -13.16 -5.78
N LYS A 310 12.10 -13.12 -4.99
CA LYS A 310 12.30 -13.93 -3.77
C LYS A 310 12.04 -13.12 -2.48
N GLY A 311 11.13 -12.16 -2.52
CA GLY A 311 10.94 -11.15 -1.45
C GLY A 311 9.64 -11.24 -0.65
N ASP A 312 8.89 -12.35 -0.71
CA ASP A 312 7.55 -12.43 -0.12
C ASP A 312 7.58 -12.95 1.33
N ASP A 313 7.72 -12.04 2.29
CA ASP A 313 7.55 -12.30 3.74
C ASP A 313 6.27 -11.66 4.30
N GLY A 314 5.38 -11.18 3.41
CA GLY A 314 4.11 -10.58 3.80
C GLY A 314 4.20 -9.13 4.28
N PHE A 315 5.32 -8.42 4.09
CA PHE A 315 5.45 -7.02 4.53
C PHE A 315 4.47 -6.09 3.81
N LEU A 316 4.36 -6.17 2.48
CA LEU A 316 3.48 -5.29 1.72
C LEU A 316 2.00 -5.58 2.00
N GLN A 317 1.67 -6.84 2.26
CA GLN A 317 0.34 -7.32 2.62
C GLN A 317 -0.12 -6.78 4.00
N ARG A 318 0.81 -6.27 4.83
CA ARG A 318 0.49 -5.54 6.07
C ARG A 318 0.12 -4.09 5.83
N PHE A 319 0.19 -3.54 4.62
CA PHE A 319 -0.48 -2.27 4.31
C PHE A 319 -1.95 -2.55 3.99
N GLN A 320 -2.75 -2.92 5.01
CA GLN A 320 -4.15 -3.31 4.80
C GLN A 320 -5.00 -2.18 4.19
N MET A 321 -4.70 -0.93 4.54
CA MET A 321 -5.43 0.25 4.08
C MET A 321 -4.78 0.82 2.80
N ILE A 322 -4.59 -0.02 1.78
CA ILE A 322 -4.15 0.41 0.46
C ILE A 322 -5.34 0.94 -0.33
N VAL A 323 -5.20 2.14 -0.88
CA VAL A 323 -6.19 2.74 -1.79
C VAL A 323 -5.52 3.27 -3.05
N TRP A 324 -6.06 2.84 -4.19
CA TRP A 324 -5.75 3.37 -5.52
C TRP A 324 -7.07 3.61 -6.26
N PRO A 325 -7.71 4.77 -6.02
CA PRO A 325 -9.00 5.11 -6.61
C PRO A 325 -8.90 5.36 -8.11
N ASP A 326 -10.04 5.27 -8.78
CA ASP A 326 -10.18 5.79 -10.13
C ASP A 326 -9.99 7.31 -10.15
N GLU A 327 -9.28 7.80 -11.15
CA GLU A 327 -9.02 9.23 -11.28
C GLU A 327 -10.29 9.93 -11.73
N ASN A 328 -10.65 11.01 -11.02
CA ASN A 328 -11.74 11.85 -11.46
C ASN A 328 -11.29 12.61 -12.72
N GLN A 329 -11.90 12.29 -13.86
CA GLN A 329 -11.54 12.88 -15.15
C GLN A 329 -11.99 14.34 -15.28
N GLU A 330 -12.98 14.76 -14.47
CA GLU A 330 -13.52 16.12 -14.48
C GLU A 330 -13.03 16.91 -13.26
N TRP A 331 -11.97 17.70 -13.43
CA TRP A 331 -11.59 18.69 -12.43
C TRP A 331 -12.56 19.87 -12.44
N LYS A 332 -13.09 20.24 -11.28
CA LYS A 332 -14.01 21.37 -11.11
C LYS A 332 -13.41 22.37 -10.14
N TRP A 333 -13.36 23.65 -10.54
CA TRP A 333 -12.99 24.72 -9.61
C TRP A 333 -14.03 24.82 -8.50
N LYS A 334 -13.63 24.52 -7.26
CA LYS A 334 -14.49 24.61 -6.08
C LYS A 334 -13.90 25.57 -5.06
N ASP A 335 -14.38 26.80 -5.12
CA ASP A 335 -14.06 27.83 -4.14
C ASP A 335 -15.29 28.11 -3.26
N ARG A 336 -15.44 27.27 -2.23
CA ARG A 336 -16.49 27.40 -1.22
C ARG A 336 -15.89 27.34 0.18
N PRO A 337 -16.49 28.03 1.18
CA PRO A 337 -15.98 28.00 2.54
C PRO A 337 -16.02 26.59 3.15
N PRO A 338 -15.10 26.26 4.07
CA PRO A 338 -15.14 25.01 4.83
C PRO A 338 -16.45 24.89 5.61
N LEU A 339 -16.95 23.66 5.73
CA LEU A 339 -18.02 23.36 6.69
C LEU A 339 -17.44 23.37 8.10
N LYS A 340 -17.58 24.51 8.79
CA LYS A 340 -17.00 24.72 10.13
C LYS A 340 -17.50 23.71 11.15
N ASP A 341 -18.80 23.40 11.13
CA ASP A 341 -19.38 22.48 12.11
C ASP A 341 -18.93 21.04 11.84
N ALA A 342 -18.79 20.64 10.57
CA ALA A 342 -18.20 19.34 10.22
C ALA A 342 -16.76 19.20 10.72
N TYR A 343 -15.94 20.26 10.62
CA TYR A 343 -14.59 20.24 11.18
C TYR A 343 -14.59 20.16 12.71
N LYS A 344 -15.49 20.87 13.39
CA LYS A 344 -15.61 20.80 14.86
C LYS A 344 -15.98 19.39 15.32
N ASP A 345 -17.01 18.79 14.72
CA ASP A 345 -17.43 17.42 15.04
C ASP A 345 -16.28 16.43 14.81
N TYR A 346 -15.57 16.59 13.70
CA TYR A 346 -14.39 15.79 13.37
C TYR A 346 -13.26 15.97 14.39
N GLU A 347 -12.89 17.22 14.73
CA GLU A 347 -11.85 17.52 15.70
C GLU A 347 -12.23 17.01 17.11
N GLU A 348 -13.50 17.10 17.48
CA GLU A 348 -14.01 16.65 18.76
C GLU A 348 -13.87 15.14 18.95
N VAL A 349 -13.99 14.34 17.88
CA VAL A 349 -13.68 12.90 17.93
C VAL A 349 -12.23 12.67 18.40
N PHE A 350 -11.24 13.36 17.82
CA PHE A 350 -9.84 13.22 18.21
C PHE A 350 -9.60 13.74 19.64
N ARG A 351 -10.21 14.88 20.00
CA ARG A 351 -10.10 15.42 21.37
C ARG A 351 -10.71 14.46 22.39
N SER A 352 -11.83 13.82 22.08
CA SER A 352 -12.50 12.89 22.99
C SER A 352 -11.62 11.71 23.39
N PHE A 353 -10.77 11.20 22.48
CA PHE A 353 -9.87 10.08 22.78
C PHE A 353 -8.67 10.50 23.63
N ARG A 354 -8.30 11.78 23.59
CA ARG A 354 -7.31 12.37 24.49
C ARG A 354 -7.90 12.61 25.88
N ASP A 355 -9.04 13.29 25.94
CA ASP A 355 -9.61 13.81 27.18
C ASP A 355 -10.31 12.73 28.02
N LYS A 356 -10.81 11.68 27.35
CA LYS A 356 -11.34 10.46 27.99
C LYS A 356 -10.38 9.31 27.70
N PRO A 357 -9.22 9.25 28.39
CA PRO A 357 -8.17 8.31 28.09
C PRO A 357 -8.68 6.86 28.16
N LEU A 358 -8.47 6.15 27.07
CA LEU A 358 -8.84 4.75 26.92
C LEU A 358 -7.72 3.89 27.49
N GLY A 359 -7.96 3.20 28.62
CA GLY A 359 -7.01 2.27 29.26
C GLY A 359 -5.55 2.75 29.38
N SER A 360 -4.64 1.83 29.63
CA SER A 360 -3.19 2.06 29.52
C SER A 360 -2.53 0.92 28.74
N SER A 361 -1.30 1.10 28.28
CA SER A 361 -0.53 0.05 27.62
C SER A 361 -0.24 -1.15 28.54
N GLU A 362 -0.13 -0.89 29.85
CA GLU A 362 0.08 -1.92 30.88
C GLU A 362 -1.24 -2.64 31.23
N HIS A 363 -2.35 -1.89 31.22
CA HIS A 363 -3.69 -2.38 31.54
C HIS A 363 -4.68 -1.97 30.44
N PRO A 364 -4.59 -2.60 29.25
CA PRO A 364 -5.45 -2.25 28.13
C PRO A 364 -6.89 -2.69 28.42
N ILE A 365 -7.84 -1.83 28.08
CA ILE A 365 -9.26 -2.22 28.08
C ILE A 365 -9.45 -3.24 26.96
N VAL A 366 -10.09 -4.37 27.25
CA VAL A 366 -10.38 -5.40 26.24
C VAL A 366 -11.86 -5.32 25.88
N MET A 367 -12.15 -4.86 24.66
CA MET A 367 -13.50 -4.85 24.11
C MET A 367 -13.79 -6.14 23.35
N ARG A 368 -15.06 -6.55 23.37
CA ARG A 368 -15.58 -7.73 22.66
C ARG A 368 -16.74 -7.34 21.77
N PHE A 369 -17.13 -8.24 20.87
CA PHE A 369 -18.38 -8.08 20.14
C PHE A 369 -19.58 -8.35 21.05
N SER A 370 -20.64 -7.55 20.87
CA SER A 370 -21.99 -7.88 21.34
C SER A 370 -22.44 -9.23 20.78
N PRO A 371 -23.42 -9.93 21.40
CA PRO A 371 -23.87 -11.25 20.94
C PRO A 371 -24.21 -11.32 19.46
N ASP A 372 -25.00 -10.37 18.95
CA ASP A 372 -25.41 -10.31 17.55
C ASP A 372 -24.23 -10.00 16.61
N ALA A 373 -23.32 -9.11 17.03
CA ALA A 373 -22.12 -8.80 16.26
C ALA A 373 -21.16 -10.00 16.21
N GLN A 374 -21.08 -10.79 17.28
CA GLN A 374 -20.25 -11.98 17.30
C GLN A 374 -20.72 -13.01 16.28
N GLU A 375 -22.03 -13.23 16.17
CA GLU A 375 -22.60 -14.15 15.19
C GLU A 375 -22.23 -13.74 13.76
N LEU A 376 -22.41 -12.46 13.41
CA LEU A 376 -22.01 -11.93 12.11
C LEU A 376 -20.50 -12.06 11.87
N PHE A 377 -19.68 -11.79 12.89
CA PHE A 377 -18.22 -11.94 12.79
C PHE A 377 -17.82 -13.40 12.54
N ARG A 378 -18.46 -14.36 13.21
CA ARG A 378 -18.21 -15.80 13.03
C ARG A 378 -18.55 -16.24 11.61
N GLU A 379 -19.72 -15.86 11.10
CA GLU A 379 -20.14 -16.18 9.73
C GLU A 379 -19.16 -15.60 8.70
N TRP A 380 -18.80 -14.33 8.87
CA TRP A 380 -17.81 -13.67 8.02
C TRP A 380 -16.44 -14.37 8.06
N TRP A 381 -15.95 -14.71 9.25
CA TRP A 381 -14.66 -15.37 9.45
C TRP A 381 -14.58 -16.74 8.75
N GLU A 382 -15.64 -17.54 8.89
CA GLU A 382 -15.74 -18.85 8.26
C GLU A 382 -15.80 -18.75 6.74
N LYS A 383 -16.57 -17.79 6.23
CA LYS A 383 -16.65 -17.50 4.79
C LYS A 383 -15.27 -17.12 4.24
N LEU A 384 -14.58 -16.19 4.88
CA LEU A 384 -13.24 -15.74 4.47
C LEU A 384 -12.26 -16.91 4.39
N HIS A 385 -12.19 -17.76 5.42
CA HIS A 385 -11.26 -18.90 5.43
C HIS A 385 -11.64 -19.97 4.40
N ARG A 386 -12.93 -20.14 4.11
CA ARG A 386 -13.39 -21.05 3.04
C ARG A 386 -12.95 -20.54 1.68
N GLU A 387 -13.03 -19.24 1.43
CA GLU A 387 -12.58 -18.63 0.18
C GLU A 387 -11.06 -18.75 0.00
N ILE A 388 -10.27 -18.50 1.05
CA ILE A 388 -8.81 -18.64 1.00
C ILE A 388 -8.40 -20.10 0.68
N ARG A 389 -9.05 -21.09 1.32
CA ARG A 389 -8.72 -22.51 1.13
C ARG A 389 -9.12 -23.10 -0.21
N ARG A 390 -10.01 -22.45 -0.97
CA ARG A 390 -10.41 -22.91 -2.31
C ARG A 390 -9.26 -22.79 -3.33
N ASN A 391 -8.16 -22.10 -3.00
CA ASN A 391 -6.98 -21.90 -3.86
C ASN A 391 -7.25 -21.23 -5.22
N ASP A 392 -8.38 -20.54 -5.36
CA ASP A 392 -8.73 -19.78 -6.58
C ASP A 392 -8.00 -18.43 -6.69
N LEU A 393 -7.28 -18.02 -5.63
CA LEU A 393 -6.64 -16.72 -5.51
C LEU A 393 -5.10 -16.86 -5.58
N SER A 394 -4.41 -15.83 -6.07
CA SER A 394 -2.94 -15.78 -6.04
C SER A 394 -2.38 -15.72 -4.62
N GLU A 395 -1.18 -16.27 -4.39
CA GLU A 395 -0.53 -16.30 -3.08
C GLU A 395 -0.47 -14.91 -2.39
N PRO A 396 -0.09 -13.81 -3.07
CA PRO A 396 -0.05 -12.50 -2.41
C PRO A 396 -1.43 -11.99 -2.00
N LEU A 397 -2.47 -12.33 -2.76
CA LEU A 397 -3.85 -11.95 -2.45
C LEU A 397 -4.39 -12.77 -1.27
N GLN A 398 -4.06 -14.07 -1.19
CA GLN A 398 -4.35 -14.89 -0.02
C GLN A 398 -3.67 -14.33 1.23
N ALA A 399 -2.38 -13.96 1.13
CA ALA A 399 -1.62 -13.36 2.22
C ALA A 399 -2.21 -12.02 2.70
N TYR A 400 -2.76 -11.20 1.79
CA TYR A 400 -3.51 -9.99 2.12
C TYR A 400 -4.81 -10.30 2.87
N LEU A 401 -5.61 -11.24 2.36
CA LEU A 401 -6.88 -11.64 2.98
C LEU A 401 -6.67 -12.20 4.40
N LEU A 402 -5.56 -12.90 4.65
CA LEU A 402 -5.18 -13.36 5.99
C LEU A 402 -4.90 -12.22 6.99
N LYS A 403 -4.77 -10.96 6.54
CA LYS A 403 -4.66 -9.77 7.42
C LYS A 403 -6.01 -9.07 7.68
N MET A 404 -7.05 -9.36 6.91
CA MET A 404 -8.41 -8.84 7.16
C MET A 404 -8.96 -9.21 8.56
N PRO A 405 -8.69 -10.42 9.09
CA PRO A 405 -8.88 -10.79 10.50
C PRO A 405 -8.46 -9.78 11.55
N LYS A 406 -7.40 -9.01 11.29
CA LYS A 406 -6.95 -7.93 12.16
C LYS A 406 -7.62 -6.60 11.80
N THR A 407 -7.77 -6.35 10.51
CA THR A 407 -8.27 -5.08 9.96
C THR A 407 -9.73 -4.81 10.29
N ILE A 408 -10.62 -5.76 10.02
CA ILE A 408 -12.07 -5.57 10.21
C ILE A 408 -12.43 -5.33 11.68
N PRO A 409 -11.91 -6.12 12.65
CA PRO A 409 -12.19 -5.85 14.06
C PRO A 409 -11.60 -4.51 14.53
N THR A 410 -10.44 -4.11 13.99
CA THR A 410 -9.83 -2.79 14.26
C THR A 410 -10.72 -1.64 13.77
N LEU A 411 -11.23 -1.73 12.54
CA LEU A 411 -12.16 -0.74 11.99
C LEU A 411 -13.47 -0.69 12.79
N ALA A 412 -14.02 -1.85 13.16
CA ALA A 412 -15.23 -1.92 13.96
C ALA A 412 -15.05 -1.25 15.33
N LEU A 413 -13.90 -1.45 15.97
CA LEU A 413 -13.55 -0.77 17.21
C LEU A 413 -13.45 0.75 17.01
N ILE A 414 -12.76 1.22 15.97
CA ILE A 414 -12.64 2.65 15.69
C ILE A 414 -14.03 3.28 15.52
N PHE A 415 -14.91 2.64 14.74
CA PHE A 415 -16.26 3.14 14.51
C PHE A 415 -17.12 3.15 15.78
N GLU A 416 -17.04 2.10 16.59
CA GLU A 416 -17.72 2.07 17.89
C GLU A 416 -17.27 3.21 18.79
N LEU A 417 -15.96 3.46 18.84
CA LEU A 417 -15.40 4.52 19.67
C LEU A 417 -15.81 5.91 19.17
N VAL A 418 -15.89 6.11 17.86
CA VAL A 418 -16.34 7.35 17.24
C VAL A 418 -17.80 7.64 17.57
N GLU A 419 -18.66 6.62 17.57
CA GLU A 419 -20.08 6.72 17.94
C GLU A 419 -20.30 6.85 19.47
N GLY A 420 -19.22 6.85 20.26
CA GLY A 420 -19.28 7.02 21.72
C GLY A 420 -19.39 5.71 22.53
N GLY A 421 -19.44 4.55 21.87
CA GLY A 421 -19.42 3.25 22.51
C GLY A 421 -18.08 2.96 23.19
N ARG A 422 -18.09 2.33 24.37
CA ARG A 422 -16.88 2.08 25.18
C ARG A 422 -16.82 0.70 25.85
N PHE A 423 -17.88 -0.10 25.71
CA PHE A 423 -18.04 -1.34 26.47
C PHE A 423 -17.89 -2.58 25.58
N GLU A 424 -18.71 -2.66 24.54
CA GLU A 424 -18.70 -3.70 23.52
C GLU A 424 -18.81 -3.10 22.13
N ILE A 425 -18.50 -3.90 21.11
CA ILE A 425 -18.62 -3.51 19.70
C ILE A 425 -19.95 -4.02 19.19
N THR A 426 -20.77 -3.06 18.77
CA THR A 426 -22.15 -3.31 18.38
C THR A 426 -22.25 -3.76 16.92
N LEU A 427 -23.40 -4.35 16.58
CA LEU A 427 -23.68 -4.83 15.22
C LEU A 427 -23.57 -3.73 14.15
N PRO A 428 -24.06 -2.48 14.34
CA PRO A 428 -23.88 -1.40 13.38
C PRO A 428 -22.42 -1.09 13.07
N SER A 429 -21.57 -0.98 14.10
CA SER A 429 -20.13 -0.70 13.94
C SER A 429 -19.41 -1.80 13.16
N LEU A 430 -19.73 -3.07 13.45
CA LEU A 430 -19.19 -4.20 12.68
C LEU A 430 -19.70 -4.22 11.23
N LYS A 431 -20.98 -3.94 10.98
CA LYS A 431 -21.52 -3.84 9.61
C LYS A 431 -20.82 -2.74 8.80
N THR A 432 -20.56 -1.59 9.41
CA THR A 432 -19.81 -0.50 8.78
C THR A 432 -18.38 -0.93 8.47
N ALA A 433 -17.72 -1.64 9.37
CA ALA A 433 -16.38 -2.21 9.14
C ALA A 433 -16.36 -3.23 8.00
N LEU A 434 -17.34 -4.13 7.92
CA LEU A 434 -17.42 -5.15 6.86
C LEU A 434 -17.58 -4.55 5.46
N ARG A 435 -18.12 -3.34 5.33
CA ARG A 435 -18.16 -2.63 4.03
C ARG A 435 -16.77 -2.34 3.46
N TRP A 436 -15.74 -2.26 4.32
CA TRP A 436 -14.37 -2.05 3.88
C TRP A 436 -13.72 -3.27 3.25
N GLU A 437 -14.19 -4.48 3.54
CA GLU A 437 -13.58 -5.71 2.99
C GLU A 437 -13.60 -5.70 1.46
N ASN A 438 -14.80 -5.62 0.87
CA ASN A 438 -14.96 -5.64 -0.59
C ASN A 438 -14.32 -4.42 -1.25
N TYR A 439 -14.40 -3.28 -0.57
CA TYR A 439 -13.83 -2.03 -1.04
C TYR A 439 -12.29 -2.11 -1.13
N LEU A 440 -11.60 -2.44 -0.03
CA LEU A 440 -10.14 -2.57 -0.02
C LEU A 440 -9.66 -3.71 -0.94
N LEU A 441 -10.40 -4.82 -0.97
CA LEU A 441 -10.11 -5.93 -1.88
C LEU A 441 -10.14 -5.50 -3.35
N SER A 442 -11.02 -4.57 -3.73
CA SER A 442 -11.07 -4.05 -5.11
C SER A 442 -9.80 -3.27 -5.47
N HIS A 443 -9.27 -2.44 -4.56
CA HIS A 443 -8.02 -1.70 -4.77
C HIS A 443 -6.80 -2.62 -4.83
N VAL A 444 -6.77 -3.65 -3.99
CA VAL A 444 -5.67 -4.63 -3.99
C VAL A 444 -5.71 -5.51 -5.24
N LYS A 445 -6.90 -5.93 -5.70
CA LYS A 445 -7.05 -6.61 -6.99
C LYS A 445 -6.57 -5.73 -8.14
N ARG A 446 -6.93 -4.44 -8.16
CA ARG A 446 -6.39 -3.46 -9.13
C ARG A 446 -4.86 -3.41 -9.07
N LEU A 447 -4.28 -3.31 -7.87
CA LEU A 447 -2.84 -3.21 -7.68
C LEU A 447 -2.09 -4.42 -8.23
N TYR A 448 -2.50 -5.63 -7.87
CA TYR A 448 -1.87 -6.86 -8.38
C TYR A 448 -2.13 -7.07 -9.88
N ALA A 449 -3.33 -6.74 -10.36
CA ALA A 449 -3.63 -6.78 -11.80
C ALA A 449 -2.78 -5.80 -12.59
N ALA A 450 -2.53 -4.58 -12.07
CA ALA A 450 -1.64 -3.61 -12.68
C ALA A 450 -0.18 -4.06 -12.69
N GLY A 451 0.27 -4.76 -11.63
CA GLY A 451 1.57 -5.42 -11.60
C GLY A 451 1.74 -6.40 -12.77
N ASN A 452 0.72 -7.22 -13.03
CA ASN A 452 0.68 -8.13 -14.16
C ASN A 452 0.51 -7.40 -15.52
N ALA A 453 -0.33 -6.37 -15.59
CA ALA A 453 -0.57 -5.60 -16.81
C ALA A 453 0.66 -4.82 -17.27
N SER A 454 1.58 -4.50 -16.35
CA SER A 454 2.87 -3.97 -16.75
C SER A 454 3.72 -4.96 -17.55
N VAL A 455 3.64 -6.26 -17.27
CA VAL A 455 4.30 -7.29 -18.10
C VAL A 455 3.70 -7.31 -19.50
N GLN A 456 2.39 -7.08 -19.61
CA GLN A 456 1.71 -6.89 -20.89
C GLN A 456 2.19 -5.61 -21.60
N GLY A 457 2.44 -4.52 -20.87
CA GLY A 457 3.08 -3.31 -21.40
C GLY A 457 4.49 -3.55 -21.93
N CYS A 458 5.31 -4.30 -21.19
CA CYS A 458 6.63 -4.76 -21.61
C CYS A 458 6.55 -5.63 -22.87
N ALA A 459 5.62 -6.58 -22.92
CA ALA A 459 5.36 -7.42 -24.09
C ALA A 459 4.94 -6.59 -25.32
N LYS A 460 4.03 -5.61 -25.14
CA LYS A 460 3.67 -4.65 -26.19
C LYS A 460 4.87 -3.83 -26.66
N LEU A 461 5.75 -3.40 -25.75
CA LEU A 461 6.94 -2.63 -26.10
C LEU A 461 7.92 -3.48 -26.94
N ILE A 462 8.12 -4.75 -26.57
CA ILE A 462 8.95 -5.70 -27.33
C ILE A 462 8.37 -5.90 -28.73
N VAL A 463 7.06 -6.10 -28.86
CA VAL A 463 6.36 -6.23 -30.17
C VAL A 463 6.46 -4.93 -30.98
N LYS A 464 6.23 -3.77 -30.35
CA LYS A 464 6.32 -2.46 -31.01
C LYS A 464 7.72 -2.16 -31.54
N ARG A 465 8.75 -2.68 -30.87
CA ARG A 465 10.16 -2.53 -31.26
C ARG A 465 10.73 -3.80 -31.89
N CYS A 466 9.90 -4.64 -32.51
CA CYS A 466 10.37 -5.86 -33.16
C CYS A 466 11.45 -5.58 -34.22
N ASP A 467 11.40 -4.43 -34.90
CA ASP A 467 12.37 -4.04 -35.94
C ASP A 467 13.79 -3.79 -35.38
N CYS A 468 13.90 -3.56 -34.07
CA CYS A 468 15.19 -3.42 -33.40
C CYS A 468 15.79 -4.77 -32.99
N LEU A 469 15.12 -5.89 -33.27
CA LEU A 469 15.56 -7.24 -32.91
C LEU A 469 15.68 -8.12 -34.16
N PRO A 470 16.65 -9.06 -34.19
CA PRO A 470 16.77 -10.02 -35.28
C PRO A 470 15.54 -10.96 -35.35
N ASP A 471 15.37 -11.64 -36.50
CA ASP A 471 14.30 -12.63 -36.71
C ASP A 471 14.25 -13.71 -35.64
N ILE A 472 15.44 -14.12 -35.20
CA ILE A 472 15.66 -15.01 -34.08
C ILE A 472 16.48 -14.23 -33.06
N PHE A 473 15.92 -14.02 -31.88
CA PHE A 473 16.55 -13.24 -30.82
C PHE A 473 16.56 -14.01 -29.49
N THR A 474 17.36 -13.54 -28.56
CA THR A 474 17.47 -14.08 -27.20
C THR A 474 17.08 -13.03 -26.17
N LEU A 475 16.84 -13.46 -24.94
CA LEU A 475 16.61 -12.55 -23.82
C LEU A 475 17.76 -11.53 -23.67
N ARG A 476 19.00 -11.97 -23.88
CA ARG A 476 20.19 -11.11 -23.81
C ARG A 476 20.14 -9.97 -24.82
N ASP A 477 19.63 -10.21 -26.02
CA ASP A 477 19.53 -9.18 -27.07
C ASP A 477 18.56 -8.07 -26.68
N ILE A 478 17.50 -8.38 -25.94
CA ILE A 478 16.59 -7.38 -25.37
C ILE A 478 17.28 -6.59 -24.26
N HIS A 479 17.95 -7.30 -23.35
CA HIS A 479 18.61 -6.68 -22.20
C HIS A 479 19.75 -5.73 -22.60
N GLN A 480 20.48 -6.04 -23.68
CA GLN A 480 21.57 -5.19 -24.20
C GLN A 480 21.07 -3.88 -24.84
N ARG A 481 19.78 -3.77 -25.16
CA ARG A 481 19.20 -2.56 -25.76
C ARG A 481 18.86 -1.47 -24.73
N HIS A 482 19.01 -1.76 -23.43
CA HIS A 482 18.80 -0.82 -22.33
C HIS A 482 17.48 -0.02 -22.41
N TRP A 483 16.39 -0.68 -22.82
CA TRP A 483 15.07 -0.04 -22.88
C TRP A 483 14.56 0.26 -21.46
N THR A 484 13.98 1.44 -21.28
CA THR A 484 13.61 2.04 -19.98
C THR A 484 12.69 1.18 -19.10
N ASP A 485 11.91 0.27 -19.67
CA ASP A 485 10.99 -0.65 -18.96
C ASP A 485 11.39 -2.14 -19.03
N LEU A 486 12.55 -2.44 -19.62
CA LEU A 486 13.05 -3.82 -19.86
C LEU A 486 14.49 -3.96 -19.34
N THR A 487 14.68 -3.59 -18.07
CA THR A 487 15.97 -3.68 -17.37
C THR A 487 16.08 -4.94 -16.51
N GLU A 488 14.97 -5.47 -16.01
CA GLU A 488 14.96 -6.65 -15.14
C GLU A 488 14.81 -7.94 -15.96
N HIS A 489 15.77 -8.86 -15.82
CA HIS A 489 15.77 -10.15 -16.51
C HIS A 489 14.50 -10.99 -16.27
N SER A 490 13.95 -10.98 -15.04
CA SER A 490 12.73 -11.70 -14.67
C SER A 490 11.48 -11.17 -15.40
N ILE A 491 11.37 -9.85 -15.54
CA ILE A 491 10.26 -9.20 -16.26
C ILE A 491 10.34 -9.49 -17.75
N ILE A 492 11.54 -9.41 -18.35
CA ILE A 492 11.74 -9.72 -19.77
C ILE A 492 11.34 -11.18 -20.02
N GLN A 493 11.78 -12.12 -19.17
CA GLN A 493 11.42 -13.53 -19.30
C GLN A 493 9.90 -13.74 -19.29
N LYS A 494 9.17 -13.11 -18.35
CA LYS A 494 7.72 -13.24 -18.26
C LYS A 494 6.98 -12.54 -19.41
N ALA A 495 7.52 -11.43 -19.91
CA ALA A 495 7.00 -10.78 -21.11
C ALA A 495 7.15 -11.71 -22.33
N LEU A 496 8.28 -12.42 -22.45
CA LEU A 496 8.50 -13.41 -23.50
C LEU A 496 7.58 -14.63 -23.33
N GLU A 497 7.39 -15.14 -22.11
CA GLU A 497 6.42 -16.21 -21.83
C GLU A 497 4.99 -15.80 -22.22
N LEU A 498 4.59 -14.55 -21.95
CA LEU A 498 3.30 -14.00 -22.37
C LEU A 498 3.20 -13.89 -23.89
N LEU A 499 4.27 -13.45 -24.57
CA LEU A 499 4.32 -13.40 -26.03
C LEU A 499 4.25 -14.80 -26.65
N CYS A 500 4.86 -15.82 -26.04
CA CYS A 500 4.69 -17.23 -26.44
C CYS A 500 3.24 -17.68 -26.28
N ARG A 501 2.60 -17.42 -25.12
CA ARG A 501 1.21 -17.81 -24.85
C ARG A 501 0.18 -17.10 -25.74
N SER A 502 0.51 -15.90 -26.22
CA SER A 502 -0.32 -15.09 -27.12
C SER A 502 0.02 -15.32 -28.59
N ASN A 503 0.88 -16.31 -28.90
CA ASN A 503 1.35 -16.67 -30.24
C ASN A 503 2.07 -15.53 -30.99
N HIS A 504 2.62 -14.54 -30.28
CA HIS A 504 3.40 -13.46 -30.90
C HIS A 504 4.85 -13.88 -31.21
N ILE A 505 5.39 -14.81 -30.42
CA ILE A 505 6.69 -15.43 -30.65
C ILE A 505 6.59 -16.92 -30.35
N ARG A 506 7.55 -17.72 -30.80
CA ARG A 506 7.69 -19.14 -30.40
C ARG A 506 9.07 -19.42 -29.86
N GLU A 507 9.15 -20.30 -28.88
CA GLU A 507 10.41 -20.74 -28.30
C GLU A 507 11.07 -21.80 -29.20
N ILE A 508 12.33 -21.57 -29.54
CA ILE A 508 13.21 -22.53 -30.22
C ILE A 508 14.29 -22.92 -29.23
N SER A 509 14.22 -24.13 -28.70
CA SER A 509 15.29 -24.69 -27.89
C SER A 509 16.53 -24.91 -28.76
N GLY A 510 17.65 -24.27 -28.42
CA GLY A 510 18.93 -24.49 -29.11
C GLY A 510 19.46 -25.90 -28.87
N THR A 511 20.12 -26.48 -29.88
CA THR A 511 20.92 -27.70 -29.76
C THR A 511 21.91 -27.58 -28.60
N LYS A 512 21.99 -28.62 -27.75
CA LYS A 512 22.93 -28.68 -26.61
C LYS A 512 24.34 -28.31 -27.09
N ASN A 513 24.96 -27.30 -26.48
CA ASN A 513 26.38 -27.03 -26.73
C ASN A 513 27.20 -28.28 -26.34
N PRO A 514 28.19 -28.71 -27.15
CA PRO A 514 29.04 -29.86 -26.82
C PRO A 514 29.80 -29.70 -25.48
N THR A 515 29.90 -28.46 -24.98
CA THR A 515 30.68 -28.06 -23.79
C THR A 515 29.87 -27.90 -22.50
N GLY A 516 28.69 -28.54 -22.37
CA GLY A 516 28.04 -28.74 -21.07
C GLY A 516 27.41 -27.51 -20.39
N GLY A 517 27.17 -26.42 -21.13
CA GLY A 517 26.45 -25.24 -20.63
C GLY A 517 24.92 -25.36 -20.71
N ARG A 518 24.19 -24.59 -19.89
CA ARG A 518 22.71 -24.49 -19.93
C ARG A 518 22.27 -24.08 -21.35
N PRO A 519 21.30 -24.79 -21.98
CA PRO A 519 20.88 -24.50 -23.35
C PRO A 519 20.36 -23.06 -23.46
N THR A 520 20.78 -22.37 -24.53
CA THR A 520 20.34 -21.00 -24.81
C THR A 520 18.95 -21.05 -25.44
N ILE A 521 17.99 -20.40 -24.79
CA ILE A 521 16.63 -20.26 -25.31
C ILE A 521 16.63 -19.15 -26.37
N ARG A 522 16.15 -19.47 -27.57
CA ARG A 522 15.98 -18.52 -28.68
C ARG A 522 14.49 -18.36 -28.96
N TYR A 523 14.10 -17.19 -29.45
CA TYR A 523 12.72 -16.87 -29.78
C TYR A 523 12.64 -16.42 -31.24
N GLU A 524 11.62 -16.87 -31.94
CA GLU A 524 11.32 -16.45 -33.32
C GLU A 524 9.98 -15.70 -33.35
N TRP A 525 9.91 -14.66 -34.18
CA TRP A 525 8.72 -13.84 -34.34
C TRP A 525 7.61 -14.53 -35.13
N HIS A 526 6.36 -14.26 -34.76
CA HIS A 526 5.22 -14.63 -35.59
C HIS A 526 5.29 -13.87 -36.94
N PRO A 527 5.16 -14.54 -38.10
CA PRO A 527 5.36 -13.91 -39.41
C PRO A 527 4.44 -12.69 -39.70
N LEU A 528 3.19 -12.70 -39.21
CA LEU A 528 2.27 -11.55 -39.29
C LEU A 528 2.74 -10.29 -38.54
N ILE A 529 3.59 -10.41 -37.52
CA ILE A 529 4.06 -9.26 -36.72
C ILE A 529 5.14 -8.51 -37.49
N LYS A 530 6.11 -9.22 -38.05
CA LYS A 530 7.15 -8.58 -38.88
C LYS A 530 6.56 -7.93 -40.12
N ASN A 531 5.67 -8.63 -40.83
CA ASN A 531 5.05 -8.12 -42.07
C ASN A 531 4.20 -6.86 -41.87
N LYS A 532 3.67 -6.60 -40.66
CA LYS A 532 2.91 -5.38 -40.34
C LYS A 532 3.81 -4.16 -40.15
N ASN A 533 5.03 -4.33 -39.64
CA ASN A 533 5.97 -3.22 -39.44
C ASN A 533 6.88 -2.96 -40.65
N THR A 534 7.06 -3.91 -41.58
CA THR A 534 7.85 -3.70 -42.82
C THR A 534 7.12 -2.87 -43.88
N ARG A 535 5.89 -2.41 -43.61
CA ARG A 535 5.07 -1.57 -44.51
C ARG A 535 4.96 -0.11 -44.05
N GLN A 536 5.98 0.43 -43.40
CA GLN A 536 6.12 1.89 -43.19
C GLN A 536 7.24 2.46 -44.04
#